data_AF-A0AAP1E1B6-F1
#
_entry.id   AF-A0AAP1E1B6-F1
#
_cell.length_a   1.000
_cell.length_b   1.000
_cell.length_c   1.000
_cell.angle_alpha   90.00
_cell.angle_beta   90.00
_cell.angle_gamma   90.00
#
_symmetry.space_group_name_H-M   'P 1'
#
loop_
_entity.id
_entity.type
_entity.pdbx_description
1 polymer ?
#
loop_
_entity_poly.entity_id
_entity_poly.type
_entity_poly.pdbx_seq_one_letter_code
_entity_poly.pdbx_strand_id
1 'polypeptide(L)'
;MWMRKTLVVLFTIVTFGLVSPPAALMADKPSGQPSSLEQNDYTAFYDEHDLYDDESDDRRDPELLFQSYKEQLLDSAEDQSFLKFGSRIAPVIEDDYRKEILSKIENVISDYLATLQDDEAYQDVVISSMPSAGKTEKIFNVYNRTTGEDLLRFHVRRDHPPHDGYWFNFHYHTAEDGFQSHHELGSIYWDRNTPPNWMSA
;
A
#
# COMPACT_ATOMS: atom_id res chain seq x y z
N MET A 1 -18.61 -0.24 -69.82
CA MET A 1 -19.53 -0.40 -68.68
C MET A 1 -19.11 -1.60 -67.87
N TRP A 2 -18.75 -1.34 -66.62
CA TRP A 2 -18.19 -2.24 -65.63
C TRP A 2 -19.33 -3.00 -64.95
N MET A 3 -19.36 -4.33 -65.07
CA MET A 3 -20.44 -5.14 -64.53
C MET A 3 -20.11 -5.56 -63.10
N ARG A 4 -20.79 -4.92 -62.15
CA ARG A 4 -20.93 -5.34 -60.77
C ARG A 4 -21.54 -6.75 -60.73
N LYS A 5 -20.95 -7.65 -59.94
CA LYS A 5 -21.69 -8.70 -59.25
C LYS A 5 -21.21 -8.74 -57.81
N THR A 6 -22.11 -8.27 -56.94
CA THR A 6 -22.04 -8.24 -55.49
C THR A 6 -21.95 -9.68 -54.95
N LEU A 7 -21.03 -9.93 -54.01
CA LEU A 7 -21.05 -11.15 -53.21
C LEU A 7 -21.42 -10.77 -51.77
N VAL A 8 -22.63 -11.18 -51.39
CA VAL A 8 -23.13 -11.20 -50.01
C VAL A 8 -23.15 -12.67 -49.63
N VAL A 9 -22.37 -13.08 -48.61
CA VAL A 9 -22.60 -14.34 -47.90
C VAL A 9 -22.40 -14.13 -46.41
N LEU A 10 -23.40 -14.60 -45.67
CA LEU A 10 -23.73 -14.38 -44.27
C LEU A 10 -23.19 -15.50 -43.34
N PHE A 11 -22.78 -15.10 -42.13
CA PHE A 11 -23.06 -15.67 -40.79
C PHE A 11 -22.34 -16.95 -40.32
N THR A 12 -21.69 -16.85 -39.15
CA THR A 12 -22.15 -17.51 -37.90
C THR A 12 -21.50 -16.89 -36.66
N ILE A 13 -22.33 -16.50 -35.70
CA ILE A 13 -21.97 -16.02 -34.36
C ILE A 13 -21.58 -17.25 -33.53
N VAL A 14 -20.35 -17.29 -33.00
CA VAL A 14 -19.97 -18.32 -32.02
C VAL A 14 -20.51 -17.89 -30.67
N THR A 15 -21.64 -18.49 -30.32
CA THR A 15 -22.24 -18.48 -28.99
C THR A 15 -21.31 -19.16 -27.97
N PHE A 16 -21.16 -18.47 -26.83
CA PHE A 16 -20.61 -18.95 -25.54
C PHE A 16 -20.53 -20.47 -25.37
N GLY A 17 -19.31 -20.97 -25.20
CA GLY A 17 -19.02 -22.33 -24.78
C GLY A 17 -18.20 -22.33 -23.50
N LEU A 18 -18.89 -22.64 -22.38
CA LEU A 18 -18.34 -23.25 -21.16
C LEU A 18 -17.40 -22.40 -20.28
N VAL A 19 -17.99 -21.49 -19.49
CA VAL A 19 -17.44 -21.23 -18.16
C VAL A 19 -17.91 -22.35 -17.23
N SER A 20 -17.00 -23.25 -16.84
CA SER A 20 -17.26 -24.21 -15.77
C SER A 20 -17.42 -23.47 -14.45
N PRO A 21 -18.41 -23.80 -13.61
CA PRO A 21 -18.47 -23.25 -12.25
C PRO A 21 -17.24 -23.71 -11.45
N PRO A 22 -16.65 -22.86 -10.60
CA PRO A 22 -15.56 -23.28 -9.73
C PRO A 22 -16.07 -24.38 -8.79
N ALA A 23 -15.31 -25.46 -8.70
CA ALA A 23 -15.54 -26.60 -7.81
C ALA A 23 -15.25 -26.23 -6.34
N ALA A 24 -15.86 -25.16 -5.84
CA ALA A 24 -15.96 -24.91 -4.41
C ALA A 24 -17.06 -25.84 -3.87
N LEU A 25 -16.69 -26.69 -2.91
CA LEU A 25 -17.47 -27.73 -2.21
C LEU A 25 -17.17 -29.19 -2.63
N MET A 26 -15.90 -29.56 -2.62
CA MET A 26 -15.47 -30.93 -2.30
C MET A 26 -14.42 -30.84 -1.20
N ALA A 27 -14.88 -30.87 0.05
CA ALA A 27 -14.02 -31.03 1.20
C ALA A 27 -13.83 -32.52 1.45
N ASP A 28 -12.62 -33.02 1.20
CA ASP A 28 -12.07 -34.13 1.98
C ASP A 28 -10.53 -34.04 1.98
N LYS A 29 -9.96 -34.07 3.20
CA LYS A 29 -8.52 -34.11 3.53
C LYS A 29 -8.07 -35.59 3.63
N PRO A 30 -6.78 -35.94 3.87
CA PRO A 30 -5.51 -35.18 3.78
C PRO A 30 -4.37 -35.97 3.07
N SER A 31 -3.26 -35.30 2.70
CA SER A 31 -1.87 -35.77 2.95
C SER A 31 -0.80 -34.93 2.21
N GLY A 32 0.29 -34.61 2.92
CA GLY A 32 1.64 -34.55 2.34
C GLY A 32 2.21 -33.22 1.82
N GLN A 33 2.99 -32.55 2.69
CA GLN A 33 4.12 -31.61 2.44
C GLN A 33 3.90 -30.20 1.83
N PRO A 34 4.54 -29.15 2.40
CA PRO A 34 4.37 -27.78 1.95
C PRO A 34 5.40 -27.38 0.89
N SER A 35 4.93 -26.98 -0.30
CA SER A 35 5.67 -26.15 -1.23
C SER A 35 5.21 -24.70 -1.07
N SER A 36 6.16 -23.83 -0.76
CA SER A 36 6.04 -22.37 -0.72
C SER A 36 5.47 -21.80 -2.01
N LEU A 37 4.23 -21.33 -1.93
CA LEU A 37 3.65 -20.37 -2.87
C LEU A 37 2.93 -19.35 -1.99
N GLU A 38 3.53 -18.16 -1.83
CA GLU A 38 2.87 -17.01 -1.21
C GLU A 38 1.76 -16.55 -2.13
N GLN A 39 0.54 -16.98 -1.81
CA GLN A 39 -0.68 -16.45 -2.37
C GLN A 39 -1.04 -15.20 -1.56
N ASN A 40 -0.77 -14.03 -2.13
CA ASN A 40 -1.15 -12.74 -1.59
C ASN A 40 -2.68 -12.60 -1.63
N ASP A 41 -3.33 -12.89 -0.51
CA ASP A 41 -4.70 -12.48 -0.23
C ASP A 41 -4.66 -11.64 1.05
N TYR A 42 -4.28 -10.37 0.90
CA TYR A 42 -4.28 -9.40 1.98
C TYR A 42 -5.54 -8.54 1.83
N THR A 43 -6.62 -8.96 2.49
CA THR A 43 -7.72 -8.06 2.82
C THR A 43 -7.21 -7.10 3.90
N ALA A 44 -6.88 -5.87 3.51
CA ALA A 44 -6.58 -4.81 4.46
C ALA A 44 -7.84 -4.57 5.31
N PHE A 45 -7.73 -4.71 6.63
CA PHE A 45 -8.76 -4.26 7.55
C PHE A 45 -8.65 -2.74 7.64
N TYR A 46 -9.56 -2.05 6.98
CA TYR A 46 -9.71 -0.61 7.08
C TYR A 46 -10.48 -0.32 8.36
N ASP A 47 -9.76 0.13 9.40
CA ASP A 47 -10.40 0.63 10.62
C ASP A 47 -10.88 2.05 10.34
N GLU A 48 -12.20 2.24 10.39
CA GLU A 48 -12.86 3.53 10.31
C GLU A 48 -12.66 4.22 11.67
N HIS A 49 -11.48 4.79 11.89
CA HIS A 49 -11.24 5.57 13.09
C HIS A 49 -11.76 6.99 12.88
N ASP A 50 -12.76 7.33 13.70
CA ASP A 50 -13.56 8.55 13.70
C ASP A 50 -12.69 9.82 13.66
N LEU A 51 -12.77 10.57 12.56
CA LEU A 51 -12.38 11.98 12.54
C LEU A 51 -13.49 12.76 13.24
N TYR A 52 -13.16 13.35 14.38
CA TYR A 52 -14.04 14.23 15.15
C TYR A 52 -14.59 15.35 14.25
N ASP A 53 -15.90 15.32 14.05
CA ASP A 53 -16.69 16.39 13.48
C ASP A 53 -16.82 17.51 14.54
N ASP A 54 -15.85 18.41 14.58
CA ASP A 54 -16.00 19.68 15.29
C ASP A 54 -16.78 20.64 14.38
N GLU A 55 -18.11 20.61 14.52
CA GLU A 55 -19.01 21.61 13.96
C GLU A 55 -18.79 22.97 14.65
N SER A 56 -17.72 23.67 14.24
CA SER A 56 -17.55 25.10 14.47
C SER A 56 -17.53 25.86 13.13
N ASP A 57 -18.63 26.56 12.88
CA ASP A 57 -18.84 27.52 11.80
C ASP A 57 -17.89 28.72 11.93
N ASP A 58 -16.84 28.81 11.10
CA ASP A 58 -16.36 30.07 10.50
C ASP A 58 -15.25 29.81 9.46
N ARG A 59 -15.55 30.08 8.18
CA ARG A 59 -14.64 30.33 7.03
C ARG A 59 -13.12 30.10 7.24
N ARG A 60 -12.69 28.86 7.48
CA ARG A 60 -11.26 28.53 7.49
C ARG A 60 -10.72 28.67 6.07
N ASP A 61 -9.57 29.35 5.94
CA ASP A 61 -8.86 29.49 4.67
C ASP A 61 -8.63 28.09 4.08
N PRO A 62 -9.11 27.79 2.85
CA PRO A 62 -8.94 26.48 2.22
C PRO A 62 -7.49 25.99 2.22
N GLU A 63 -6.53 26.91 2.08
CA GLU A 63 -5.11 26.59 2.15
C GLU A 63 -4.71 26.09 3.55
N LEU A 64 -5.18 26.76 4.61
CA LEU A 64 -4.89 26.33 5.99
C LEU A 64 -5.55 24.98 6.31
N LEU A 65 -6.73 24.70 5.76
CA LEU A 65 -7.38 23.40 5.90
C LEU A 65 -6.56 22.30 5.23
N PHE A 66 -6.11 22.52 3.99
CA PHE A 66 -5.28 21.58 3.27
C PHE A 66 -3.95 21.32 3.99
N GLN A 67 -3.26 22.37 4.46
CA GLN A 67 -2.01 22.21 5.19
C GLN A 67 -2.21 21.43 6.50
N SER A 68 -3.24 21.75 7.28
CA SER A 68 -3.55 21.05 8.53
C SER A 68 -3.92 19.58 8.30
N TYR A 69 -4.65 19.27 7.22
CA TYR A 69 -4.98 17.89 6.86
C TYR A 69 -3.72 17.12 6.42
N LYS A 70 -2.88 17.73 5.58
CA LYS A 70 -1.62 17.15 5.15
C LYS A 70 -0.74 16.81 6.36
N GLU A 71 -0.55 17.75 7.29
CA GLU A 71 0.23 17.51 8.53
C GLU A 71 -0.31 16.31 9.31
N GLN A 72 -1.63 16.22 9.53
CA GLN A 72 -2.26 15.07 10.19
C GLN A 72 -2.00 13.74 9.46
N LEU A 73 -2.02 13.76 8.12
CA LEU A 73 -1.73 12.57 7.33
C LEU A 73 -0.25 12.15 7.45
N LEU A 74 0.68 13.12 7.48
CA LEU A 74 2.11 12.85 7.67
C LEU A 74 2.42 12.30 9.07
N ASP A 75 1.80 12.86 10.11
CA ASP A 75 1.92 12.35 11.48
C ASP A 75 1.44 10.89 11.57
N SER A 76 0.31 10.58 10.91
CA SER A 76 -0.21 9.21 10.85
C SER A 76 0.75 8.24 10.13
N ALA A 77 1.44 8.69 9.08
CA ALA A 77 2.44 7.89 8.37
C ALA A 77 3.62 7.53 9.29
N GLU A 78 4.07 8.49 10.08
CA GLU A 78 5.11 8.31 11.07
C GLU A 78 4.65 7.30 12.15
N ASP A 79 3.46 7.51 12.73
CA ASP A 79 2.89 6.66 13.77
C ASP A 79 2.77 5.21 13.32
N GLN A 80 2.23 4.97 12.11
CA GLN A 80 2.12 3.61 11.57
C GLN A 80 3.50 2.97 11.34
N SER A 81 4.52 3.76 11.03
CA SER A 81 5.89 3.27 10.86
C SER A 81 6.52 2.86 12.18
N PHE A 82 6.42 3.68 13.22
CA PHE A 82 6.94 3.29 14.53
C PHE A 82 6.16 2.15 15.16
N LEU A 83 4.84 2.07 14.93
CA LEU A 83 4.03 0.93 15.31
C LEU A 83 4.55 -0.35 14.64
N LYS A 84 4.89 -0.31 13.34
CA LYS A 84 5.47 -1.45 12.60
C LYS A 84 6.79 -1.92 13.22
N PHE A 85 7.69 -0.98 13.52
CA PHE A 85 9.01 -1.29 14.05
C PHE A 85 8.91 -1.88 15.46
N GLY A 86 7.97 -1.39 16.27
CA GLY A 86 7.77 -1.84 17.64
C GLY A 86 8.96 -1.50 18.55
N SER A 87 8.84 -1.87 19.83
CA SER A 87 9.77 -1.45 20.89
C SER A 87 11.20 -1.94 20.73
N ARG A 88 11.45 -2.99 19.95
CA ARG A 88 12.79 -3.56 19.78
C ARG A 88 13.58 -2.99 18.61
N ILE A 89 12.90 -2.60 17.54
CA ILE A 89 13.56 -2.09 16.32
C ILE A 89 13.58 -0.57 16.33
N ALA A 90 12.46 0.07 16.71
CA ALA A 90 12.33 1.53 16.67
C ALA A 90 13.51 2.27 17.32
N PRO A 91 13.91 1.96 18.57
CA PRO A 91 14.98 2.72 19.24
C PRO A 91 16.35 2.61 18.58
N VAL A 92 16.55 1.61 17.71
CA VAL A 92 17.83 1.36 17.04
C VAL A 92 17.93 2.14 15.73
N ILE A 93 16.80 2.26 15.01
CA ILE A 93 16.79 2.85 13.66
C ILE A 93 16.13 4.22 13.59
N GLU A 94 15.59 4.74 14.70
CA GLU A 94 14.78 5.96 14.74
C GLU A 94 15.46 7.16 14.09
N ASP A 95 16.70 7.47 14.49
CA ASP A 95 17.40 8.65 13.99
C ASP A 95 17.62 8.58 12.46
N ASP A 96 18.09 7.44 11.97
CA ASP A 96 18.32 7.20 10.53
C ASP A 96 17.00 7.18 9.76
N TYR A 97 15.96 6.57 10.34
CA TYR A 97 14.64 6.51 9.74
C TYR A 97 14.04 7.91 9.57
N ARG A 98 13.99 8.72 10.64
CA ARG A 98 13.45 10.09 10.60
C ARG A 98 14.20 10.94 9.58
N LYS A 99 15.53 10.85 9.59
CA LYS A 99 16.39 11.70 8.76
C LYS A 99 16.37 11.32 7.28
N GLU A 100 16.36 10.02 6.96
CA GLU A 100 16.63 9.57 5.60
C GLU A 100 15.41 8.97 4.89
N ILE A 101 14.53 8.31 5.64
CA ILE A 101 13.41 7.55 5.09
C ILE A 101 12.11 8.32 5.23
N LEU A 102 11.77 8.77 6.45
CA LEU A 102 10.52 9.48 6.74
C LEU A 102 10.39 10.74 5.89
N SER A 103 11.44 11.56 5.81
CA SER A 103 11.43 12.75 4.96
C SER A 103 11.08 12.46 3.49
N LYS A 104 11.50 11.30 2.96
CA LYS A 104 11.15 10.90 1.58
C LYS A 104 9.72 10.40 1.47
N ILE A 105 9.24 9.67 2.47
CA ILE A 105 7.83 9.26 2.57
C ILE A 105 6.94 10.51 2.59
N GLU A 106 7.27 11.49 3.44
CA GLU A 106 6.54 12.75 3.56
C GLU A 106 6.51 13.52 2.25
N ASN A 107 7.62 13.57 1.52
CA ASN A 107 7.67 14.18 0.19
C ASN A 107 6.75 13.46 -0.80
N VAL A 108 6.80 12.12 -0.86
CA VAL A 108 5.93 11.34 -1.77
C VAL A 108 4.45 11.57 -1.45
N ILE A 109 4.06 11.56 -0.18
CA ILE A 109 2.67 11.82 0.24
C ILE A 109 2.27 13.27 -0.06
N SER A 110 3.14 14.23 0.25
CA SER A 110 2.89 15.66 -0.01
C SER A 110 2.74 15.96 -1.49
N ASP A 111 3.59 15.38 -2.33
CA ASP A 111 3.54 15.52 -3.78
C ASP A 111 2.24 14.94 -4.34
N TYR A 112 1.81 13.77 -3.83
CA TYR A 112 0.53 13.19 -4.20
C TYR A 112 -0.65 14.09 -3.80
N LEU A 113 -0.70 14.56 -2.55
CA LEU A 113 -1.76 15.44 -2.06
C LEU A 113 -1.80 16.79 -2.81
N ALA A 114 -0.64 17.32 -3.21
CA ALA A 114 -0.58 18.56 -3.98
C ALA A 114 -1.28 18.44 -5.35
N THR A 115 -1.38 17.23 -5.92
CA THR A 115 -2.17 17.00 -7.14
C THR A 115 -3.68 17.20 -6.94
N LEU A 116 -4.13 17.18 -5.68
CA LEU A 116 -5.52 17.32 -5.26
C LEU A 116 -5.79 18.65 -4.53
N GLN A 117 -4.83 19.57 -4.43
CA GLN A 117 -4.95 20.77 -3.58
C GLN A 117 -6.16 21.66 -3.92
N ASP A 118 -6.59 21.66 -5.18
CA ASP A 118 -7.70 22.47 -5.68
C ASP A 118 -9.05 21.70 -5.64
N ASP A 119 -9.06 20.48 -5.08
CA ASP A 119 -10.22 19.58 -4.98
C ASP A 119 -10.38 19.08 -3.54
N GLU A 120 -11.58 19.14 -2.96
CA GLU A 120 -11.85 18.62 -1.62
C GLU A 120 -11.60 17.10 -1.48
N ALA A 121 -11.42 16.39 -2.60
CA ALA A 121 -11.06 14.97 -2.67
C ALA A 121 -9.79 14.60 -1.90
N TYR A 122 -8.89 15.55 -1.58
CA TYR A 122 -7.74 15.27 -0.69
C TYR A 122 -8.20 14.73 0.67
N GLN A 123 -9.38 15.10 1.15
CA GLN A 123 -9.92 14.67 2.45
C GLN A 123 -10.29 13.19 2.49
N ASP A 124 -10.42 12.55 1.33
CA ASP A 124 -10.68 11.13 1.21
C ASP A 124 -9.40 10.28 1.16
N VAL A 125 -8.22 10.91 1.16
CA VAL A 125 -6.92 10.24 1.12
C VAL A 125 -6.44 9.91 2.53
N VAL A 126 -6.56 8.66 2.94
CA VAL A 126 -6.31 8.22 4.31
C VAL A 126 -5.20 7.17 4.40
N ILE A 127 -4.60 7.01 5.59
CA ILE A 127 -3.58 5.99 5.87
C ILE A 127 -4.23 4.78 6.52
N SER A 128 -3.91 3.59 6.01
CA SER A 128 -4.38 2.34 6.60
C SER A 128 -3.79 2.15 8.00
N SER A 129 -4.66 1.87 8.98
CA SER A 129 -4.24 1.51 10.33
C SER A 129 -3.67 0.07 10.39
N MET A 130 -2.96 -0.22 11.48
CA MET A 130 -2.44 -1.56 11.81
C MET A 130 -1.45 -2.13 10.79
N PRO A 131 -0.16 -1.76 10.87
CA PRO A 131 0.90 -2.42 10.14
C PRO A 131 0.87 -3.93 10.36
N SER A 132 1.36 -4.67 9.36
CA SER A 132 1.40 -6.13 9.45
C SER A 132 2.54 -6.59 10.38
N ALA A 133 2.25 -7.48 11.33
CA ALA A 133 3.24 -8.00 12.27
C ALA A 133 4.15 -9.09 11.64
N GLY A 134 5.12 -9.57 12.42
CA GLY A 134 5.89 -10.76 12.07
C GLY A 134 7.00 -10.46 11.05
N LYS A 135 6.85 -11.01 9.84
CA LYS A 135 7.86 -10.96 8.77
C LYS A 135 7.42 -10.21 7.52
N THR A 136 6.17 -9.79 7.49
CA THR A 136 5.49 -9.14 6.36
C THR A 136 6.09 -7.77 6.05
N GLU A 137 5.95 -7.31 4.80
CA GLU A 137 6.61 -6.09 4.34
C GLU A 137 5.77 -4.83 4.54
N LYS A 138 4.44 -4.94 4.47
CA LYS A 138 3.52 -3.79 4.59
C LYS A 138 3.75 -3.00 5.87
N ILE A 139 4.04 -1.71 5.73
CA ILE A 139 3.97 -0.73 6.81
C ILE A 139 2.54 -0.17 6.83
N PHE A 140 2.18 0.61 5.82
CA PHE A 140 0.85 1.15 5.62
C PHE A 140 0.58 1.39 4.13
N ASN A 141 -0.69 1.57 3.79
CA ASN A 141 -1.12 2.05 2.49
C ASN A 141 -1.71 3.45 2.65
N VAL A 142 -1.56 4.29 1.64
CA VAL A 142 -2.41 5.46 1.42
C VAL A 142 -3.51 5.03 0.47
N TYR A 143 -4.77 5.25 0.82
CA TYR A 143 -5.91 4.79 0.03
C TYR A 143 -7.02 5.83 0.01
N ASN A 144 -7.88 5.78 -1.00
CA ASN A 144 -9.09 6.58 -1.04
C ASN A 144 -10.18 5.88 -0.20
N ARG A 145 -10.68 6.49 0.88
CA ARG A 145 -11.68 5.87 1.76
C ARG A 145 -13.03 5.66 1.09
N THR A 146 -13.38 6.50 0.12
CA THR A 146 -14.67 6.46 -0.59
C THR A 146 -14.72 5.30 -1.57
N THR A 147 -13.62 5.02 -2.27
CA THR A 147 -13.55 3.91 -3.25
C THR A 147 -12.95 2.63 -2.68
N GLY A 148 -12.16 2.74 -1.61
CA GLY A 148 -11.37 1.64 -1.05
C GLY A 148 -10.12 1.28 -1.88
N GLU A 149 -9.78 2.10 -2.89
CA GLU A 149 -8.64 1.85 -3.76
C GLU A 149 -7.34 2.36 -3.13
N ASP A 150 -6.33 1.50 -3.10
CA ASP A 150 -4.98 1.92 -2.75
C ASP A 150 -4.47 2.97 -3.76
N LEU A 151 -3.71 3.94 -3.25
CA LEU A 151 -3.08 5.01 -4.03
C LEU A 151 -1.56 4.86 -3.98
N LEU A 152 -1.03 4.64 -2.77
CA LEU A 152 0.38 4.37 -2.49
C LEU A 152 0.50 3.21 -1.49
N ARG A 153 1.53 2.38 -1.60
CA ARG A 153 1.81 1.32 -0.62
C ARG A 153 3.25 1.45 -0.13
N PHE A 154 3.44 1.63 1.18
CA PHE A 154 4.75 1.83 1.79
C PHE A 154 5.17 0.57 2.55
N HIS A 155 6.31 0.01 2.15
CA HIS A 155 6.77 -1.31 2.57
C HIS A 155 8.22 -1.27 3.08
N VAL A 156 8.57 -2.24 3.92
CA VAL A 156 9.93 -2.48 4.39
C VAL A 156 10.31 -3.95 4.27
N ARG A 157 11.40 -4.21 3.54
CA ARG A 157 12.02 -5.53 3.41
C ARG A 157 13.16 -5.72 4.40
N ARG A 158 13.44 -6.98 4.71
CA ARG A 158 14.65 -7.38 5.44
C ARG A 158 15.57 -8.07 4.46
N ASP A 159 16.60 -7.34 4.07
CA ASP A 159 17.60 -7.85 3.16
C ASP A 159 18.76 -8.45 3.96
N HIS A 160 19.38 -9.49 3.40
CA HIS A 160 20.59 -10.09 3.94
C HIS A 160 21.56 -10.38 2.79
N PRO A 161 22.21 -9.34 2.25
CA PRO A 161 23.24 -9.54 1.24
C PRO A 161 24.38 -10.40 1.83
N PRO A 162 24.99 -11.29 1.03
CA PRO A 162 26.07 -12.16 1.51
C PRO A 162 27.21 -11.34 2.14
N HIS A 163 27.58 -11.70 3.36
CA HIS A 163 28.67 -11.09 4.13
C HIS A 163 28.45 -9.67 4.68
N ASP A 164 27.28 -9.04 4.42
CA ASP A 164 27.03 -7.63 4.78
C ASP A 164 26.07 -7.45 5.96
N GLY A 165 25.60 -8.54 6.56
CA GLY A 165 24.61 -8.50 7.64
C GLY A 165 23.20 -8.17 7.15
N TYR A 166 22.32 -7.77 8.07
CA TYR A 166 20.93 -7.48 7.79
C TYR A 166 20.67 -5.99 7.57
N TRP A 167 19.76 -5.70 6.67
CA TRP A 167 19.36 -4.35 6.28
C TRP A 167 17.84 -4.25 6.22
N PHE A 168 17.31 -3.07 6.54
CA PHE A 168 15.92 -2.73 6.28
C PHE A 168 15.85 -1.88 5.01
N ASN A 169 15.21 -2.38 3.96
CA ASN A 169 15.08 -1.71 2.68
C ASN A 169 13.65 -1.16 2.52
N PHE A 170 13.54 0.17 2.50
CA PHE A 170 12.27 0.89 2.42
C PHE A 170 11.98 1.25 0.98
N HIS A 171 10.74 1.03 0.56
CA HIS A 171 10.27 1.34 -0.77
C HIS A 171 8.77 1.60 -0.77
N TYR A 172 8.28 2.20 -1.85
CA TYR A 172 6.86 2.36 -2.08
C TYR A 172 6.45 1.84 -3.47
N HIS A 173 5.15 1.62 -3.61
CA HIS A 173 4.48 1.31 -4.87
C HIS A 173 3.40 2.37 -5.13
N THR A 174 3.12 2.63 -6.41
CA THR A 174 2.12 3.62 -6.83
C THR A 174 1.03 2.96 -7.68
N ALA A 175 -0.20 3.46 -7.60
CA ALA A 175 -1.28 3.04 -8.48
C ALA A 175 -1.01 3.36 -9.97
N GLU A 176 -0.18 4.38 -10.26
CA GLU A 176 0.13 4.82 -11.63
C GLU A 176 0.71 3.72 -12.52
N ASP A 177 1.48 2.80 -11.93
CA ASP A 177 2.08 1.67 -12.63
C ASP A 177 1.43 0.33 -12.27
N GLY A 178 0.28 0.37 -11.57
CA GLY A 178 -0.40 -0.83 -11.08
C GLY A 178 0.35 -1.55 -9.97
N PHE A 179 1.11 -0.81 -9.15
CA PHE A 179 1.92 -1.29 -8.03
C PHE A 179 3.04 -2.25 -8.41
N GLN A 180 3.59 -2.14 -9.61
CA GLN A 180 4.58 -3.09 -10.12
C GLN A 180 6.02 -2.74 -9.72
N SER A 181 6.36 -1.45 -9.71
CA SER A 181 7.71 -1.00 -9.39
C SER A 181 7.93 -0.86 -7.89
N HIS A 182 9.14 -1.17 -7.45
CA HIS A 182 9.62 -0.84 -6.11
C HIS A 182 10.38 0.49 -6.20
N HIS A 183 9.75 1.59 -5.82
CA HIS A 183 10.40 2.89 -5.79
C HIS A 183 11.20 3.01 -4.48
N GLU A 184 12.53 3.06 -4.58
CA GLU A 184 13.41 3.04 -3.41
C GLU A 184 13.33 4.33 -2.59
N LEU A 185 13.12 4.17 -1.28
CA LEU A 185 13.19 5.24 -0.28
C LEU A 185 14.55 5.23 0.42
N GLY A 186 15.16 4.06 0.58
CA GLY A 186 16.51 3.92 1.11
C GLY A 186 16.66 2.66 1.95
N SER A 187 17.82 2.51 2.58
CA SER A 187 18.12 1.34 3.39
C SER A 187 18.84 1.73 4.68
N ILE A 188 18.47 1.08 5.79
CA ILE A 188 19.11 1.25 7.10
C ILE A 188 19.79 -0.05 7.49
N TYR A 189 21.05 0.02 7.92
CA TYR A 189 21.76 -1.15 8.44
C TYR A 189 21.18 -1.56 9.79
N TRP A 190 20.92 -2.85 9.97
CA TRP A 190 20.53 -3.39 11.28
C TRP A 190 21.78 -3.82 12.06
N ASP A 191 22.30 -5.01 11.75
CA ASP A 191 23.46 -5.65 12.39
C ASP A 191 23.76 -6.97 11.65
N ARG A 192 24.79 -7.70 12.08
CA ARG A 192 25.12 -9.06 11.64
C ARG A 192 24.14 -10.12 12.16
N ASN A 193 23.41 -9.85 13.24
CA ASN A 193 22.41 -10.79 13.76
C ASN A 193 21.06 -10.62 13.04
N THR A 194 20.23 -11.67 13.09
CA THR A 194 18.88 -11.58 12.52
C THR A 194 18.06 -10.57 13.32
N PRO A 195 17.43 -9.57 12.69
CA PRO A 195 16.53 -8.65 13.38
C PRO A 195 15.33 -9.40 13.95
N PRO A 196 14.73 -8.89 15.04
CA PRO A 196 13.49 -9.45 15.56
C PRO A 196 12.35 -9.31 14.53
N ASN A 197 11.22 -9.92 14.83
CA ASN A 197 10.02 -9.73 14.03
C ASN A 197 9.44 -8.33 14.26
N TRP A 198 8.75 -7.81 13.25
CA TRP A 198 7.96 -6.59 13.37
C TRP A 198 6.95 -6.70 14.50
N MET A 199 6.77 -5.59 15.24
CA MET A 199 5.83 -5.49 16.36
C MET A 199 6.09 -6.48 17.51
N SER A 200 7.30 -7.03 17.64
CA SER A 200 7.64 -7.87 18.80
C SER A 200 7.93 -7.01 20.03
N ALA A 201 7.37 -7.40 21.19
CA ALA A 201 7.66 -6.82 22.50
C ALA A 201 8.93 -7.40 23.11
#